data_AF-A0A937DUU0-F1
#
_entry.id   AF-A0A937DUU0-F1
#
_cell.length_a   1.000
_cell.length_b   1.000
_cell.length_c   1.000
_cell.angle_alpha   90.00
_cell.angle_beta   90.00
_cell.angle_gamma   90.00
#
_symmetry.space_group_name_H-M   'P 1'
#
loop_
_entity.id
_entity.type
_entity.pdbx_description
1 polymer ?
#
loop_
_entity_poly.entity_id
_entity_poly.type
_entity_poly.pdbx_seq_one_letter_code
_entity_poly.pdbx_strand_id
1 'polypeptide(L)'
;MLNLKGWRAAGAASVSGALAALAMPPLYWLPLGVLGIVVFVWLWDGAPTAKSALLRGWAWGFGHFAVGSYWILEAFYVPPAEYGPLGPPIVIGLAGVLGFFPGLAGGAAKWAALRWRRLGGRYSRLLLLAIAWTLAEWLRGHVFTGYPWNPLAHVWAFAMPLMQSVALFGVFGLGLVTFLVLAAPVAGWRASIAALVVVGAAGFAGQSIMPPLDAGDGPMLRVVQPNTPQDQKWRPENRAQLVNKLVSMSRRPGFDGVSAVIWPETAPPFIIEPGTPSLPILGSAPPAGG
;
A
#
# COMPACT_ATOMS: atom_id res chain seq x y z
N MET A 1 2.31 -31.28 -2.73
CA MET A 1 1.66 -30.11 -3.37
C MET A 1 0.15 -30.25 -3.23
N LEU A 2 -0.55 -29.18 -2.87
CA LEU A 2 -2.01 -29.19 -2.68
C LEU A 2 -2.71 -29.47 -4.02
N ASN A 3 -3.34 -30.64 -4.16
CA ASN A 3 -4.02 -31.07 -5.38
C ASN A 3 -5.46 -30.53 -5.45
N LEU A 4 -5.65 -29.26 -5.09
CA LEU A 4 -6.95 -28.59 -5.09
C LEU A 4 -7.34 -28.19 -6.51
N LYS A 5 -8.63 -28.36 -6.84
CA LYS A 5 -9.21 -28.08 -8.15
C LYS A 5 -10.50 -27.26 -8.01
N GLY A 6 -10.86 -26.54 -9.08
CA GLY A 6 -12.09 -25.76 -9.17
C GLY A 6 -12.24 -24.75 -8.02
N TRP A 7 -13.45 -24.68 -7.47
CA TRP A 7 -13.81 -23.74 -6.40
C TRP A 7 -12.98 -23.90 -5.13
N ARG A 8 -12.51 -25.11 -4.79
CA ARG A 8 -11.65 -25.34 -3.61
C ARG A 8 -10.30 -24.64 -3.75
N ALA A 9 -9.72 -24.66 -4.95
CA ALA A 9 -8.47 -23.95 -5.23
C ALA A 9 -8.67 -22.43 -5.21
N ALA A 10 -9.81 -21.94 -5.72
CA ALA A 10 -10.15 -20.52 -5.68
C ALA A 10 -10.37 -20.04 -4.24
N GLY A 11 -11.15 -20.77 -3.44
CA GLY A 11 -11.37 -20.43 -2.02
C GLY A 11 -10.08 -20.44 -1.21
N ALA A 12 -9.23 -21.45 -1.37
CA ALA A 12 -7.92 -21.48 -0.72
C ALA A 12 -7.03 -20.31 -1.16
N ALA A 13 -7.06 -19.94 -2.44
CA ALA A 13 -6.33 -18.79 -2.95
C ALA A 13 -6.85 -17.48 -2.31
N SER A 14 -8.17 -17.26 -2.29
CA SER A 14 -8.77 -16.08 -1.65
C SER A 14 -8.43 -15.97 -0.17
N VAL A 15 -8.54 -17.06 0.59
CA VAL A 15 -8.15 -17.06 2.00
C VAL A 15 -6.67 -16.75 2.17
N SER A 16 -5.79 -17.34 1.35
CA SER A 16 -4.36 -17.04 1.41
C SER A 16 -4.02 -15.59 1.05
N GLY A 17 -4.77 -14.97 0.13
CA GLY A 17 -4.64 -13.54 -0.18
C GLY A 17 -5.08 -12.65 0.97
N ALA A 18 -6.21 -12.98 1.60
CA ALA A 18 -6.71 -12.30 2.79
C ALA A 18 -5.68 -12.36 3.94
N LEU A 19 -5.10 -13.55 4.20
CA LEU A 19 -4.03 -13.71 5.19
C LEU A 19 -2.79 -12.87 4.84
N ALA A 20 -2.42 -12.80 3.55
CA ALA A 20 -1.31 -11.97 3.11
C ALA A 20 -1.56 -10.47 3.33
N ALA A 21 -2.82 -10.01 3.23
CA ALA A 21 -3.17 -8.62 3.52
C ALA A 21 -2.95 -8.24 4.99
N LEU A 22 -3.02 -9.20 5.92
CA LEU A 22 -2.76 -8.95 7.34
C LEU A 22 -1.28 -8.66 7.65
N ALA A 23 -0.37 -8.90 6.69
CA ALA A 23 1.02 -8.48 6.80
C ALA A 23 1.24 -7.00 6.41
N MET A 24 0.22 -6.33 5.87
CA MET A 24 0.27 -4.91 5.53
C MET A 24 -0.03 -4.03 6.75
N PRO A 25 0.24 -2.71 6.69
CA PRO A 25 -0.22 -1.79 7.71
C PRO A 25 -1.75 -1.90 7.92
N PRO A 26 -2.24 -1.75 9.16
CA PRO A 26 -1.49 -1.44 10.39
C PRO A 26 -0.99 -2.68 11.15
N LEU A 27 -1.31 -3.90 10.71
CA LEU A 27 -1.14 -5.12 11.51
C LEU A 27 0.27 -5.70 11.46
N TYR A 28 0.92 -5.69 10.29
CA TYR A 28 2.28 -6.22 10.11
C TYR A 28 2.49 -7.66 10.58
N TRP A 29 1.47 -8.52 10.50
CA TRP A 29 1.55 -9.94 10.83
C TRP A 29 2.29 -10.72 9.73
N LEU A 30 3.61 -10.49 9.61
CA LEU A 30 4.48 -11.08 8.59
C LEU A 30 4.36 -12.60 8.45
N PRO A 31 4.19 -13.42 9.52
CA PRO A 31 3.99 -14.86 9.35
C PRO A 31 2.77 -15.22 8.49
N LEU A 32 1.70 -14.43 8.54
CA LEU A 32 0.52 -14.62 7.69
C LEU A 32 0.78 -14.16 6.25
N GLY A 33 1.64 -13.15 6.06
CA GLY A 33 2.22 -12.78 4.77
C GLY A 33 2.97 -13.94 4.11
N VAL A 34 3.88 -14.55 4.85
CA VAL A 34 4.64 -15.74 4.42
C VAL A 34 3.68 -16.89 4.09
N LEU A 35 2.75 -17.21 4.99
CA LEU A 35 1.76 -18.27 4.78
C LEU A 35 0.92 -18.02 3.51
N GLY A 36 0.44 -16.80 3.35
CA GLY A 36 -0.38 -16.39 2.21
C GLY A 36 0.33 -16.53 0.87
N ILE A 37 1.62 -16.12 0.80
CA ILE A 37 2.44 -16.26 -0.40
C ILE A 37 2.85 -17.72 -0.64
N VAL A 38 3.23 -18.48 0.38
CA VAL A 38 3.60 -19.91 0.25
C VAL A 38 2.42 -20.73 -0.29
N VAL A 39 1.23 -20.56 0.27
CA VAL A 39 0.02 -21.25 -0.19
C VAL A 39 -0.32 -20.83 -1.63
N PHE A 40 -0.22 -19.54 -1.95
CA PHE A 40 -0.41 -19.06 -3.32
C PHE A 40 0.53 -19.73 -4.30
N VAL A 41 1.83 -19.79 -4.00
CA VAL A 41 2.83 -20.39 -4.87
C VAL A 41 2.56 -21.89 -5.06
N TRP A 42 2.17 -22.63 -4.03
CA TRP A 42 1.79 -24.03 -4.17
C TRP A 42 0.56 -24.22 -5.06
N LEU A 43 -0.44 -23.35 -4.93
CA LEU A 43 -1.63 -23.36 -5.78
C LEU A 43 -1.29 -22.99 -7.23
N TRP A 44 -0.43 -22.00 -7.45
CA TRP A 44 0.04 -21.61 -8.78
C TRP A 44 0.87 -22.74 -9.44
N ASP A 45 1.76 -23.37 -8.68
CA ASP A 45 2.60 -24.45 -9.17
C ASP A 45 1.77 -25.67 -9.58
N GLY A 46 0.78 -26.05 -8.75
CA GLY A 46 -0.17 -27.12 -9.04
C GLY A 46 -1.24 -26.80 -10.08
N ALA A 47 -1.27 -25.58 -10.65
CA ALA A 47 -2.23 -25.25 -11.70
C ALA A 47 -1.91 -26.02 -13.00
N PRO A 48 -2.88 -26.68 -13.65
CA PRO A 48 -2.63 -27.47 -14.86
C PRO A 48 -2.41 -26.60 -16.11
N THR A 49 -2.96 -25.39 -16.14
CA THR A 49 -2.92 -24.49 -17.30
C THR A 49 -2.66 -23.05 -16.87
N ALA A 50 -2.21 -22.22 -17.82
CA ALA A 50 -2.07 -20.77 -17.59
C ALA A 50 -3.40 -20.11 -17.19
N LYS A 51 -4.52 -20.55 -17.80
CA LYS A 51 -5.87 -20.09 -17.41
C LYS A 51 -6.19 -20.45 -15.96
N SER A 52 -5.84 -21.65 -15.49
CA SER A 52 -6.05 -22.03 -14.09
C SER A 52 -5.17 -21.22 -13.13
N ALA A 53 -3.91 -20.95 -13.52
CA ALA A 53 -3.02 -20.10 -12.73
C ALA A 53 -3.53 -18.64 -12.65
N LEU A 54 -4.09 -18.13 -13.75
CA LEU A 54 -4.73 -16.82 -13.79
C LEU A 54 -5.91 -16.75 -12.83
N LEU A 55 -6.82 -17.72 -12.88
CA LEU A 55 -7.97 -17.75 -11.97
C LEU A 55 -7.57 -17.89 -10.50
N ARG A 56 -6.51 -18.65 -10.20
CA ARG A 56 -5.96 -18.77 -8.84
C ARG A 56 -5.31 -17.46 -8.37
N GLY A 57 -4.55 -16.79 -9.24
CA GLY A 57 -4.01 -15.46 -8.95
C GLY A 57 -5.10 -14.41 -8.77
N TRP A 58 -6.14 -14.47 -9.61
CA TRP A 58 -7.30 -13.59 -9.48
C TRP A 58 -8.01 -13.79 -8.14
N ALA A 59 -8.29 -15.04 -7.76
CA ALA A 59 -8.92 -15.35 -6.48
C ALA A 59 -8.05 -14.94 -5.28
N TRP A 60 -6.72 -15.13 -5.36
CA TRP A 60 -5.78 -14.63 -4.36
C TRP A 60 -5.85 -13.11 -4.23
N GLY A 61 -5.76 -12.39 -5.37
CA GLY A 61 -5.81 -10.94 -5.39
C GLY A 61 -7.14 -10.40 -4.88
N PHE A 62 -8.25 -11.06 -5.22
CA PHE A 62 -9.57 -10.73 -4.69
C PHE A 62 -9.58 -10.75 -3.15
N GLY A 63 -9.09 -11.82 -2.52
CA GLY A 63 -9.03 -11.90 -1.06
C GLY A 63 -8.08 -10.86 -0.45
N HIS A 64 -6.93 -10.64 -1.09
CA HIS A 64 -5.95 -9.66 -0.64
C HIS A 64 -6.51 -8.23 -0.67
N PHE A 65 -7.15 -7.82 -1.76
CA PHE A 65 -7.67 -6.46 -1.90
C PHE A 65 -9.00 -6.26 -1.18
N ALA A 66 -9.83 -7.30 -1.02
CA ALA A 66 -11.05 -7.22 -0.21
C ALA A 66 -10.73 -6.93 1.26
N VAL A 67 -9.71 -7.58 1.82
CA VAL A 67 -9.23 -7.29 3.18
C VAL A 67 -8.39 -6.02 3.19
N GLY A 68 -7.43 -5.85 2.28
CA GLY A 68 -6.48 -4.73 2.31
C GLY A 68 -7.05 -3.37 1.90
N SER A 69 -8.26 -3.33 1.32
CA SER A 69 -8.93 -2.09 0.88
C SER A 69 -10.27 -1.87 1.59
N TYR A 70 -10.51 -2.56 2.71
CA TYR A 70 -11.74 -2.44 3.49
C TYR A 70 -12.01 -0.99 3.93
N TRP A 71 -10.96 -0.24 4.23
CA TRP A 71 -11.03 1.14 4.71
C TRP A 71 -11.69 2.11 3.73
N ILE A 72 -11.79 1.76 2.44
CA ILE A 72 -12.53 2.56 1.44
C ILE A 72 -14.01 2.64 1.81
N LEU A 73 -14.55 1.66 2.54
CA LEU A 73 -15.93 1.70 3.04
C LEU A 73 -16.20 2.96 3.87
N GLU A 74 -15.22 3.47 4.61
CA GLU A 74 -15.36 4.67 5.44
C GLU A 74 -15.74 5.91 4.62
N ALA A 75 -15.30 5.99 3.36
CA ALA A 75 -15.66 7.09 2.47
C ALA A 75 -17.16 7.08 2.10
N PHE A 76 -17.82 5.91 2.13
CA PHE A 76 -19.26 5.78 1.85
C PHE A 76 -20.12 6.06 3.08
N TYR A 77 -19.53 6.17 4.27
CA TYR A 77 -20.26 6.47 5.50
C TYR A 77 -20.37 7.97 5.80
N VAL A 78 -20.02 8.85 4.85
CA VAL A 78 -20.16 10.30 5.01
C VAL A 78 -20.72 10.96 3.73
N PRO A 79 -22.06 11.11 3.58
CA PRO A 79 -23.15 10.68 4.48
C PRO A 79 -23.58 9.21 4.30
N PRO A 80 -23.84 8.46 5.39
CA PRO A 80 -24.05 7.01 5.35
C PRO A 80 -25.44 6.60 4.82
N ALA A 81 -26.45 7.44 5.03
CA ALA A 81 -27.82 7.15 4.60
C ALA A 81 -27.95 7.11 3.07
N GLU A 82 -27.14 7.91 2.37
CA GLU A 82 -27.19 8.03 0.91
C GLU A 82 -26.26 7.01 0.23
N TYR A 83 -25.06 6.82 0.77
CA TYR A 83 -23.99 6.07 0.09
C TYR A 83 -23.59 4.75 0.76
N GLY A 84 -23.95 4.54 2.03
CA GLY A 84 -23.53 3.37 2.81
C GLY A 84 -23.85 2.02 2.14
N PRO A 85 -25.07 1.80 1.61
CA PRO A 85 -25.42 0.55 0.91
C PRO A 85 -24.60 0.29 -0.36
N LEU A 86 -24.05 1.34 -1.00
CA LEU A 86 -23.23 1.23 -2.21
C LEU A 86 -21.78 0.83 -1.90
N GLY A 87 -21.30 1.09 -0.68
CA GLY A 87 -19.91 0.82 -0.28
C GLY A 87 -19.50 -0.64 -0.46
N PRO A 88 -20.16 -1.62 0.20
CA PRO A 88 -19.79 -3.03 0.11
C PRO A 88 -19.71 -3.58 -1.33
N PRO A 89 -20.73 -3.42 -2.20
CA PRO A 89 -20.63 -3.93 -3.57
C PRO A 89 -19.52 -3.24 -4.38
N ILE A 90 -19.25 -1.95 -4.15
CA ILE A 90 -18.16 -1.23 -4.83
C ILE A 90 -16.80 -1.74 -4.38
N VAL A 91 -16.57 -1.93 -3.08
CA VAL A 91 -15.29 -2.43 -2.56
C VAL A 91 -15.03 -3.87 -2.99
N ILE A 92 -16.07 -4.71 -3.00
CA ILE A 92 -15.99 -6.09 -3.53
C ILE A 92 -15.69 -6.05 -5.04
N GLY A 93 -16.37 -5.19 -5.81
CA GLY A 93 -16.12 -5.00 -7.23
C GLY A 93 -14.69 -4.54 -7.51
N LEU A 94 -14.19 -3.56 -6.75
CA LEU A 94 -12.82 -3.08 -6.81
C LEU A 94 -11.82 -4.20 -6.52
N ALA A 95 -12.05 -5.01 -5.47
CA ALA A 95 -11.20 -6.17 -5.19
C ALA A 95 -11.17 -7.17 -6.35
N GLY A 96 -12.29 -7.36 -7.06
CA GLY A 96 -12.37 -8.17 -8.27
C GLY A 96 -11.54 -7.61 -9.43
N VAL A 97 -11.59 -6.30 -9.65
CA VAL A 97 -10.78 -5.60 -10.67
C VAL A 97 -9.30 -5.67 -10.31
N LEU A 98 -8.92 -5.36 -9.08
CA LEU A 98 -7.53 -5.37 -8.63
C LEU A 98 -6.96 -6.78 -8.57
N GLY A 99 -7.79 -7.79 -8.27
CA GLY A 99 -7.42 -9.19 -8.32
C GLY A 99 -6.93 -9.64 -9.70
N PHE A 100 -7.35 -8.96 -10.76
CA PHE A 100 -6.89 -9.24 -12.12
C PHE A 100 -5.36 -9.15 -12.26
N PHE A 101 -4.68 -8.25 -11.54
CA PHE A 101 -3.24 -8.06 -11.68
C PHE A 101 -2.41 -9.24 -11.13
N PRO A 102 -2.63 -9.74 -9.89
CA PRO A 102 -2.07 -11.02 -9.46
C PRO A 102 -2.47 -12.21 -10.35
N GLY A 103 -3.69 -12.19 -10.90
CA GLY A 103 -4.13 -13.14 -11.92
C GLY A 103 -3.26 -13.11 -13.18
N LEU A 104 -3.02 -11.91 -13.73
CA LEU A 104 -2.19 -11.69 -14.89
C LEU A 104 -0.75 -12.17 -14.65
N ALA A 105 -0.17 -11.85 -13.49
CA ALA A 105 1.14 -12.34 -13.08
C ALA A 105 1.18 -13.88 -13.04
N GLY A 106 0.22 -14.50 -12.37
CA GLY A 106 0.11 -15.95 -12.27
C GLY A 106 -0.04 -16.64 -13.63
N GLY A 107 -0.94 -16.12 -14.48
CA GLY A 107 -1.18 -16.62 -15.83
C GLY A 107 0.04 -16.50 -16.72
N ALA A 108 0.66 -15.32 -16.78
CA ALA A 108 1.84 -15.05 -17.59
C ALA A 108 3.05 -15.89 -17.18
N ALA A 109 3.34 -15.95 -15.87
CA ALA A 109 4.41 -16.78 -15.34
C ALA A 109 4.19 -18.27 -15.64
N LYS A 110 2.94 -18.75 -15.51
CA LYS A 110 2.62 -20.15 -15.78
C LYS A 110 2.72 -20.48 -17.27
N TRP A 111 2.22 -19.60 -18.13
CA TRP A 111 2.35 -19.73 -19.58
C TRP A 111 3.83 -19.83 -19.99
N ALA A 112 4.66 -18.93 -19.50
CA ALA A 112 6.09 -18.92 -19.78
C ALA A 112 6.80 -20.19 -19.27
N ALA A 113 6.48 -20.66 -18.06
CA ALA A 113 7.04 -21.90 -17.51
C ALA A 113 6.64 -23.16 -18.32
N LEU A 114 5.43 -23.20 -18.88
CA LEU A 114 4.96 -24.29 -19.74
C LEU A 114 5.57 -24.21 -21.15
N ARG A 115 5.76 -23.00 -21.69
CA ARG A 115 6.29 -22.78 -23.04
C ARG A 115 7.79 -23.06 -23.14
N TRP A 116 8.56 -22.71 -22.10
CA TRP A 116 10.02 -22.84 -22.08
C TRP A 116 10.49 -23.80 -20.98
N ARG A 117 10.72 -25.07 -21.34
CA ARG A 117 11.13 -26.14 -20.40
C ARG A 117 12.37 -25.80 -19.56
N ARG A 118 13.29 -24.98 -20.09
CA ARG A 118 14.47 -24.48 -19.35
C ARG A 118 14.11 -23.67 -18.09
N LEU A 119 12.90 -23.12 -18.03
CA LEU A 119 12.37 -22.40 -16.86
C LEU A 119 11.65 -23.32 -15.87
N GLY A 120 11.71 -24.64 -16.03
CA GLY A 120 10.98 -25.60 -15.21
C GLY A 120 11.55 -25.83 -13.80
N GLY A 121 12.79 -25.40 -13.53
CA GLY A 121 13.43 -25.53 -12.22
C GLY A 121 12.74 -24.68 -11.15
N ARG A 122 12.66 -25.19 -9.91
CA ARG A 122 11.92 -24.52 -8.81
C ARG A 122 12.32 -23.05 -8.60
N TYR A 123 13.62 -22.75 -8.64
CA TYR A 123 14.15 -21.39 -8.45
C TYR A 123 13.80 -20.49 -9.64
N SER A 124 13.97 -20.99 -10.87
CA SER A 124 13.60 -20.26 -12.09
C SER A 124 12.11 -19.93 -12.13
N ARG A 125 11.26 -20.84 -11.65
CA ARG A 125 9.80 -20.63 -11.58
C ARG A 125 9.40 -19.58 -10.55
N LEU A 126 10.05 -19.58 -9.39
CA LEU A 126 9.84 -18.54 -8.37
C LEU A 126 10.29 -17.17 -8.88
N LEU A 127 11.47 -17.08 -9.50
CA LEU A 127 11.97 -15.84 -10.07
C LEU A 127 11.07 -15.33 -11.19
N LEU A 128 10.60 -16.20 -12.07
CA LEU A 128 9.66 -15.86 -13.14
C LEU A 128 8.34 -15.32 -12.57
N LEU A 129 7.81 -15.95 -11.52
CA LEU A 129 6.59 -15.48 -10.85
C LEU A 129 6.81 -14.13 -10.16
N ALA A 130 7.95 -13.94 -9.49
CA ALA A 130 8.29 -12.66 -8.86
C ALA A 130 8.41 -11.52 -9.89
N ILE A 131 9.08 -11.76 -11.03
CA ILE A 131 9.19 -10.77 -12.11
C ILE A 131 7.79 -10.45 -12.68
N ALA A 132 6.98 -11.47 -12.96
CA ALA A 132 5.62 -11.27 -13.45
C ALA A 132 4.74 -10.51 -12.44
N TRP A 133 4.94 -10.78 -11.14
CA TRP A 133 4.28 -10.05 -10.06
C TRP A 133 4.64 -8.57 -10.06
N THR A 134 5.94 -8.26 -10.09
CA THR A 134 6.45 -6.88 -10.10
C THR A 134 5.94 -6.11 -11.31
N LEU A 135 5.93 -6.73 -12.50
CA LEU A 135 5.36 -6.12 -13.71
C LEU A 135 3.85 -5.88 -13.58
N ALA A 136 3.11 -6.80 -12.96
CA ALA A 136 1.68 -6.63 -12.73
C ALA A 136 1.37 -5.55 -11.69
N GLU A 137 2.18 -5.43 -10.62
CA GLU A 137 2.07 -4.32 -9.66
C GLU A 137 2.39 -2.98 -10.30
N TRP A 138 3.44 -2.92 -11.12
CA TRP A 138 3.77 -1.73 -11.90
C TRP A 138 2.59 -1.37 -12.81
N LEU A 139 2.06 -2.30 -13.60
CA LEU A 139 0.94 -2.05 -14.49
C LEU A 139 -0.30 -1.55 -13.73
N ARG A 140 -0.60 -2.14 -12.57
CA ARG A 140 -1.70 -1.73 -11.68
C ARG A 140 -1.57 -0.29 -11.21
N GLY A 141 -0.34 0.18 -11.02
CA GLY A 141 -0.04 1.56 -10.63
C GLY A 141 -0.13 2.59 -11.77
N HIS A 142 -0.36 2.18 -13.02
CA HIS A 142 -0.31 3.10 -14.18
C HIS A 142 -1.56 3.04 -15.07
N VAL A 143 -2.17 1.87 -15.24
CA VAL A 143 -3.34 1.71 -16.11
C VAL A 143 -4.57 2.36 -15.47
N PHE A 144 -5.37 3.06 -16.28
CA PHE A 144 -6.57 3.81 -15.85
C PHE A 144 -6.29 4.77 -14.68
N THR A 145 -5.29 5.65 -14.85
CA THR A 145 -4.72 6.57 -13.84
C THR A 145 -3.98 5.91 -12.68
N GLY A 146 -4.13 4.60 -12.50
CA GLY A 146 -3.36 3.79 -11.57
C GLY A 146 -3.98 3.69 -10.17
N TYR A 147 -3.88 2.49 -9.59
CA TYR A 147 -4.20 2.25 -8.18
C TYR A 147 -3.07 1.45 -7.52
N PRO A 148 -1.94 2.08 -7.15
CA PRO A 148 -0.76 1.40 -6.62
C PRO A 148 -0.86 1.08 -5.12
N TRP A 149 -2.05 0.92 -4.55
CA TRP A 149 -2.21 0.64 -3.10
C TRP A 149 -1.71 -0.76 -2.71
N ASN A 150 -1.20 -0.91 -1.50
CA ASN A 150 -0.69 -2.19 -0.97
C ASN A 150 0.31 -2.92 -1.90
N PRO A 151 1.36 -2.27 -2.45
CA PRO A 151 2.39 -3.02 -3.14
C PRO A 151 3.16 -3.85 -2.10
N LEU A 152 3.63 -5.04 -2.50
CA LEU A 152 4.14 -6.04 -1.55
C LEU A 152 5.26 -5.53 -0.64
N ALA A 153 6.06 -4.56 -1.10
CA ALA A 153 7.10 -3.89 -0.30
C ALA A 153 6.57 -3.25 1.01
N HIS A 154 5.29 -2.88 1.10
CA HIS A 154 4.72 -2.22 2.27
C HIS A 154 4.64 -3.10 3.51
N VAL A 155 4.85 -4.42 3.38
CA VAL A 155 5.00 -5.30 4.54
C VAL A 155 6.19 -4.87 5.41
N TRP A 156 7.16 -4.13 4.86
CA TRP A 156 8.33 -3.60 5.57
C TRP A 156 8.17 -2.16 6.07
N ALA A 157 6.99 -1.54 5.94
CA ALA A 157 6.81 -0.13 6.28
C ALA A 157 7.06 0.19 7.78
N PHE A 158 7.08 -0.84 8.64
CA PHE A 158 7.46 -0.72 10.05
C PHE A 158 8.99 -0.73 10.30
N ALA A 159 9.80 -1.04 9.29
CA ALA A 159 11.24 -1.25 9.39
C ALA A 159 12.00 -0.28 8.48
N MET A 160 12.20 0.96 8.94
CA MET A 160 12.89 2.02 8.19
C MET A 160 14.25 1.62 7.59
N PRO A 161 15.09 0.79 8.25
CA PRO A 161 16.35 0.35 7.65
C PRO A 161 16.14 -0.47 6.37
N LEU A 162 15.15 -1.37 6.33
CA LEU A 162 14.85 -2.16 5.12
C LEU A 162 14.34 -1.28 3.98
N MET A 163 13.59 -0.23 4.32
CA MET A 163 13.03 0.72 3.36
C MET A 163 14.10 1.55 2.65
N GLN A 164 15.32 1.68 3.18
CA GLN A 164 16.38 2.47 2.54
C GLN A 164 16.71 1.99 1.12
N SER A 165 16.53 0.68 0.86
CA SER A 165 16.71 0.10 -0.48
C SER A 165 15.77 0.68 -1.55
N VAL A 166 14.64 1.27 -1.15
CA VAL A 166 13.69 1.94 -2.05
C VAL A 166 14.35 3.13 -2.76
N ALA A 167 15.32 3.80 -2.14
CA ALA A 167 16.06 4.89 -2.79
C ALA A 167 16.87 4.44 -4.01
N LEU A 168 17.23 3.16 -4.09
CA LEU A 168 18.05 2.61 -5.18
C LEU A 168 17.20 2.00 -6.30
N PHE A 169 16.18 1.22 -5.94
CA PHE A 169 15.43 0.37 -6.90
C PHE A 169 13.92 0.66 -6.92
N GLY A 170 13.46 1.64 -6.15
CA GLY A 170 12.05 1.97 -5.99
C GLY A 170 11.26 0.89 -5.25
N VAL A 171 9.96 1.19 -5.05
CA VAL A 171 9.03 0.30 -4.33
C VAL A 171 8.86 -1.06 -5.01
N PHE A 172 8.92 -1.10 -6.35
CA PHE A 172 8.78 -2.34 -7.12
C PHE A 172 10.02 -3.23 -7.03
N GLY A 173 11.22 -2.65 -6.95
CA GLY A 173 12.46 -3.41 -6.73
C GLY A 173 12.47 -4.08 -5.36
N LEU A 174 12.11 -3.35 -4.30
CA LEU A 174 11.90 -3.93 -2.97
C LEU A 174 10.77 -4.96 -2.98
N GLY A 175 9.68 -4.72 -3.73
CA GLY A 175 8.56 -5.65 -3.90
C GLY A 175 8.98 -6.99 -4.51
N LEU A 176 9.85 -6.98 -5.51
CA LEU A 176 10.42 -8.18 -6.13
C LEU A 176 11.20 -9.02 -5.10
N VAL A 177 12.12 -8.38 -4.37
CA VAL A 177 12.91 -9.05 -3.32
C VAL A 177 11.99 -9.59 -2.23
N THR A 178 10.99 -8.80 -1.84
CA THR A 178 10.00 -9.19 -0.82
C THR A 178 9.23 -10.44 -1.24
N PHE A 179 8.78 -10.52 -2.49
CA PHE A 179 8.10 -11.71 -3.00
C PHE A 179 8.98 -12.96 -2.85
N LEU A 180 10.26 -12.86 -3.23
CA LEU A 180 11.21 -13.97 -3.13
C LEU A 180 11.47 -14.36 -1.67
N VAL A 181 11.58 -13.39 -0.76
CA VAL A 181 11.76 -13.63 0.68
C VAL A 181 10.54 -14.35 1.26
N LEU A 182 9.33 -13.86 1.00
CA LEU A 182 8.09 -14.48 1.50
C LEU A 182 7.83 -15.87 0.89
N ALA A 183 8.24 -16.08 -0.37
CA ALA A 183 8.12 -17.37 -1.05
C ALA A 183 9.27 -18.34 -0.77
N ALA A 184 10.34 -17.91 -0.10
CA ALA A 184 11.55 -18.72 0.12
C ALA A 184 11.30 -20.11 0.75
N PRO A 185 10.35 -20.30 1.70
CA PRO A 185 10.03 -21.62 2.24
C PRO A 185 9.64 -22.65 1.18
N VAL A 186 9.06 -22.23 0.04
CA VAL A 186 8.72 -23.13 -1.07
C VAL A 186 9.96 -23.76 -1.71
N ALA A 187 11.08 -23.04 -1.71
CA ALA A 187 12.36 -23.53 -2.25
C ALA A 187 13.17 -24.36 -1.23
N GLY A 188 12.69 -24.46 0.02
CA GLY A 188 13.29 -25.25 1.10
C GLY A 188 14.16 -24.43 2.06
N TRP A 189 14.59 -25.07 3.15
CA TRP A 189 15.24 -24.40 4.29
C TRP A 189 16.48 -23.57 3.94
N ARG A 190 17.31 -24.01 2.98
CA ARG A 190 18.48 -23.25 2.53
C ARG A 190 18.09 -21.91 1.91
N ALA A 191 17.00 -21.88 1.14
CA ALA A 191 16.48 -20.65 0.56
C ALA A 191 15.87 -19.76 1.64
N SER A 192 15.21 -20.33 2.64
CA SER A 192 14.71 -19.58 3.81
C SER A 192 15.84 -18.92 4.59
N ILE A 193 16.95 -19.63 4.84
CA ILE A 193 18.14 -19.03 5.48
C ILE A 193 18.71 -17.92 4.61
N ALA A 194 18.88 -18.15 3.31
CA ALA A 194 19.37 -17.12 2.39
C ALA A 194 18.46 -15.88 2.41
N ALA A 195 17.14 -16.06 2.44
CA ALA A 195 16.18 -14.96 2.55
C ALA A 195 16.34 -14.19 3.88
N LEU A 196 16.53 -14.88 5.01
CA LEU A 196 16.80 -14.24 6.30
C LEU A 196 18.13 -13.47 6.29
N VAL A 197 19.16 -14.02 5.66
CA VAL A 197 20.46 -13.34 5.49
C VAL A 197 20.29 -12.09 4.63
N VAL A 198 19.52 -12.15 3.53
CA VAL A 198 19.22 -10.98 2.69
C VAL A 198 18.49 -9.90 3.49
N VAL A 199 17.47 -10.26 4.26
CA VAL A 199 16.74 -9.32 5.13
C VAL A 199 17.68 -8.71 6.19
N GLY A 200 18.47 -9.53 6.88
CA GLY A 200 19.42 -9.06 7.88
C GLY A 200 20.49 -8.13 7.30
N ALA A 201 21.07 -8.49 6.15
CA ALA A 201 22.06 -7.68 5.46
C ALA A 201 21.46 -6.35 4.96
N ALA A 202 20.25 -6.38 4.38
CA ALA A 202 19.55 -5.17 3.96
C ALA A 202 19.23 -4.26 5.15
N GLY A 203 18.83 -4.83 6.29
CA GLY A 203 18.56 -4.09 7.51
C GLY A 203 19.83 -3.44 8.08
N PHE A 204 20.93 -4.19 8.12
CA PHE A 204 22.23 -3.68 8.57
C PHE A 204 22.77 -2.58 7.66
N ALA A 205 22.76 -2.82 6.34
CA ALA A 205 23.20 -1.84 5.36
C ALA A 205 22.34 -0.57 5.41
N GLY A 206 21.02 -0.73 5.48
CA GLY A 206 20.07 0.37 5.64
C GLY A 206 20.34 1.19 6.89
N GLN A 207 20.52 0.53 8.04
CA GLN A 207 20.85 1.22 9.29
C GLN A 207 22.17 1.99 9.20
N SER A 208 23.15 1.46 8.47
CA SER A 208 24.48 2.07 8.32
C SER A 208 24.49 3.32 7.44
N ILE A 209 23.50 3.47 6.55
CA ILE A 209 23.37 4.64 5.66
C ILE A 209 22.34 5.65 6.15
N MET A 210 21.51 5.28 7.14
CA MET A 210 20.55 6.22 7.72
C MET A 210 21.32 7.33 8.44
N PRO A 211 21.00 8.61 8.16
CA PRO A 211 21.60 9.70 8.90
C PRO A 211 21.22 9.58 10.38
N PRO A 212 22.12 10.00 11.29
CA PRO A 212 21.75 10.11 12.69
C PRO A 212 20.54 11.04 12.81
N LEU A 213 19.65 10.72 13.76
CA LEU A 213 18.57 11.61 14.16
C LEU A 213 19.16 12.77 14.97
N ASP A 214 19.95 13.61 14.33
CA ASP A 214 20.33 14.88 14.94
C ASP A 214 19.10 15.78 14.91
N ALA A 215 18.59 16.09 16.10
CA ALA A 215 17.68 17.22 16.29
C ALA A 215 18.50 18.51 16.07
N GLY A 216 18.92 18.76 14.83
CA GLY A 216 19.72 19.92 14.48
C GLY A 216 18.93 21.22 14.64
N ASP A 217 19.63 22.34 14.51
CA ASP A 217 19.11 23.72 14.46
C ASP A 217 18.25 24.02 13.21
N GLY A 218 17.51 23.02 12.71
CA GLY A 218 16.65 23.15 11.55
C GLY A 218 15.46 24.09 11.81
N PRO A 219 14.79 24.56 10.74
CA PRO A 219 13.65 25.46 10.89
C PRO A 219 12.54 24.81 11.70
N MET A 220 12.00 25.54 12.67
CA MET A 220 10.85 25.08 13.46
C MET A 220 9.59 25.17 12.60
N LEU A 221 8.99 24.04 12.25
CA LEU A 221 7.77 23.98 11.44
C LEU A 221 6.55 23.72 12.32
N ARG A 222 5.43 24.39 12.02
CA ARG A 222 4.14 24.16 12.69
C ARG A 222 3.14 23.53 11.74
N VAL A 223 2.86 22.25 11.92
CA VAL A 223 1.81 21.53 11.18
C VAL A 223 0.49 21.64 11.96
N VAL A 224 -0.52 22.24 11.35
CA VAL A 224 -1.84 22.45 11.96
C VAL A 224 -2.78 21.33 11.57
N GLN A 225 -3.40 20.65 12.53
CA GLN A 225 -4.40 19.62 12.27
C GLN A 225 -5.72 20.00 12.96
N PRO A 226 -6.66 20.66 12.26
CA PRO A 226 -7.88 21.17 12.89
C PRO A 226 -8.86 20.06 13.28
N ASN A 227 -8.66 18.83 12.80
CA ASN A 227 -9.55 17.69 13.04
C ASN A 227 -11.03 18.04 12.81
N THR A 228 -11.32 18.69 11.69
CA THR A 228 -12.67 19.12 11.33
C THR A 228 -13.49 17.92 10.86
N PRO A 229 -14.67 17.65 11.45
CA PRO A 229 -15.56 16.59 10.98
C PRO A 229 -15.95 16.80 9.52
N GLN A 230 -15.92 15.72 8.72
CA GLN A 230 -16.10 15.80 7.27
C GLN A 230 -17.51 16.28 6.87
N ASP A 231 -18.54 15.93 7.64
CA ASP A 231 -19.94 16.36 7.51
C ASP A 231 -20.16 17.85 7.86
N GLN A 232 -19.19 18.46 8.55
CA GLN A 232 -19.18 19.88 8.90
C GLN A 232 -18.29 20.71 7.97
N LYS A 233 -17.31 20.09 7.31
CA LYS A 233 -16.26 20.78 6.54
C LYS A 233 -16.81 21.70 5.45
N TRP A 234 -17.85 21.27 4.76
CA TRP A 234 -18.37 21.96 3.57
C TRP A 234 -19.62 22.81 3.83
N ARG A 235 -20.09 22.88 5.08
CA ARG A 235 -21.24 23.69 5.47
C ARG A 235 -20.89 25.18 5.43
N PRO A 236 -21.59 26.01 4.61
CA PRO A 236 -21.29 27.43 4.48
C PRO A 236 -21.25 28.19 5.81
N GLU A 237 -22.15 27.84 6.74
CA GLU A 237 -22.27 28.43 8.07
C GLU A 237 -21.02 28.20 8.96
N ASN A 238 -20.27 27.13 8.71
CA ASN A 238 -19.09 26.78 9.50
C ASN A 238 -17.82 27.48 9.01
N ARG A 239 -17.82 28.06 7.81
CA ARG A 239 -16.61 28.58 7.14
C ARG A 239 -15.80 29.54 8.00
N ALA A 240 -16.46 30.55 8.59
CA ALA A 240 -15.80 31.55 9.42
C ALA A 240 -15.16 30.91 10.67
N GLN A 241 -15.89 30.02 11.34
CA GLN A 241 -15.38 29.29 12.50
C GLN A 241 -14.17 28.42 12.16
N LEU A 242 -14.21 27.72 11.01
CA LEU A 242 -13.13 26.85 10.56
C LEU A 242 -11.85 27.63 10.23
N VAL A 243 -11.97 28.78 9.57
CA VAL A 243 -10.84 29.68 9.31
C VAL A 243 -10.24 30.21 10.62
N ASN A 244 -11.09 30.68 11.54
CA ASN A 244 -10.62 31.19 12.83
C ASN A 244 -9.94 30.09 13.67
N LYS A 245 -10.43 28.84 13.60
CA LYS A 245 -9.79 27.69 14.23
C LYS A 245 -8.39 27.45 13.65
N LEU A 246 -8.23 27.51 12.34
CA LEU A 246 -6.92 27.35 11.69
C LEU A 246 -5.94 28.44 12.13
N VAL A 247 -6.36 29.71 12.09
CA VAL A 247 -5.52 30.85 12.49
C VAL A 247 -5.15 30.77 13.97
N SER A 248 -6.12 30.49 14.85
CA SER A 248 -5.86 30.38 16.29
C SER A 248 -4.91 29.24 16.63
N MET A 249 -5.01 28.08 15.95
CA MET A 249 -4.07 26.98 16.09
C MET A 249 -2.67 27.33 15.57
N SER A 250 -2.60 28.11 14.49
CA SER A 250 -1.34 28.61 13.93
C SER A 250 -0.61 29.52 14.91
N ARG A 251 -1.35 30.40 15.60
CA ARG A 251 -0.82 31.42 16.52
C ARG A 251 -0.70 31.01 17.98
N ARG A 252 -0.79 29.71 18.30
CA ARG A 252 -0.58 29.20 19.67
C ARG A 252 0.80 29.57 20.23
N PRO A 253 1.02 29.53 21.56
CA PRO A 253 2.34 29.79 22.16
C PRO A 253 3.48 29.05 21.46
N GLY A 254 4.65 29.70 21.39
CA GLY A 254 5.80 29.23 20.62
C GLY A 254 5.71 29.54 19.12
N PHE A 255 4.87 30.49 18.70
CA PHE A 255 4.75 30.94 17.31
C PHE A 255 5.95 31.78 16.85
N ASP A 256 6.54 32.60 17.73
CA ASP A 256 7.61 33.54 17.36
C ASP A 256 8.89 32.88 16.86
N GLY A 257 9.13 31.61 17.24
CA GLY A 257 10.24 30.80 16.75
C GLY A 257 9.92 29.95 15.53
N VAL A 258 8.68 29.98 15.01
CA VAL A 258 8.25 29.15 13.88
C VAL A 258 8.69 29.78 12.56
N SER A 259 9.36 29.00 11.72
CA SER A 259 9.78 29.40 10.38
C SER A 259 8.69 29.22 9.33
N ALA A 260 7.76 28.27 9.51
CA ALA A 260 6.62 28.11 8.62
C ALA A 260 5.42 27.42 9.30
N VAL A 261 4.21 27.80 8.86
CA VAL A 261 2.95 27.14 9.24
C VAL A 261 2.42 26.35 8.05
N ILE A 262 2.12 25.07 8.27
CA ILE A 262 1.63 24.14 7.26
C ILE A 262 0.20 23.76 7.61
N TRP A 263 -0.72 24.05 6.71
CA TRP A 263 -2.12 23.64 6.80
C TRP A 263 -2.41 22.42 5.91
N PRO A 264 -3.40 21.59 6.27
CA PRO A 264 -3.74 20.41 5.49
C PRO A 264 -4.48 20.80 4.22
N GLU A 265 -4.62 19.82 3.33
CA GLU A 265 -5.34 19.98 2.07
C GLU A 265 -6.75 20.53 2.26
N THR A 266 -7.09 21.55 1.46
CA THR A 266 -8.40 22.20 1.50
C THR A 266 -8.80 22.64 2.91
N ALA A 267 -7.83 23.18 3.66
CA ALA A 267 -8.04 23.67 5.02
C ALA A 267 -9.07 24.80 5.05
N PRO A 268 -8.95 25.87 4.23
CA PRO A 268 -10.07 26.76 3.95
C PRO A 268 -11.08 26.06 3.00
N PRO A 269 -12.34 25.85 3.42
CA PRO A 269 -13.34 25.15 2.61
C PRO A 269 -14.05 26.10 1.63
N PHE A 270 -13.26 26.86 0.87
CA PHE A 270 -13.71 27.80 -0.16
C PHE A 270 -12.56 28.13 -1.12
N ILE A 271 -12.92 28.68 -2.28
CA ILE A 271 -11.96 29.12 -3.29
C ILE A 271 -11.32 30.43 -2.82
N ILE A 272 -10.00 30.51 -2.92
CA ILE A 272 -9.23 31.71 -2.57
C ILE A 272 -8.96 32.48 -3.86
N GLU A 273 -9.60 33.64 -3.99
CA GLU A 273 -9.44 34.55 -5.14
C GLU A 273 -9.17 35.97 -4.66
N PRO A 274 -8.56 36.84 -5.49
CA PRO A 274 -8.42 38.27 -5.17
C PRO A 274 -9.75 38.88 -4.71
N GLY A 275 -9.74 39.54 -3.56
CA GLY A 275 -10.95 40.13 -2.96
C GLY A 275 -11.75 39.20 -2.05
N THR A 276 -11.33 37.94 -1.85
CA THR A 276 -11.97 37.04 -0.86
C THR A 276 -11.93 37.68 0.54
N PRO A 277 -13.07 37.88 1.22
CA PRO A 277 -13.13 38.60 2.50
C PRO A 277 -12.25 38.01 3.60
N SER A 278 -11.97 36.70 3.54
CA SER A 278 -11.14 35.99 4.51
C SER A 278 -9.63 36.21 4.29
N LEU A 279 -9.19 36.76 3.15
CA LEU A 279 -7.75 36.90 2.84
C LEU A 279 -6.93 37.61 3.93
N PRO A 280 -7.37 38.75 4.50
CA PRO A 280 -6.63 39.41 5.58
C PRO A 280 -6.48 38.52 6.82
N ILE A 281 -7.49 37.70 7.11
CA ILE A 281 -7.49 36.75 8.23
C ILE A 281 -6.51 35.62 7.94
N LEU A 282 -6.49 35.09 6.70
CA LEU A 282 -5.55 34.06 6.28
C LEU A 282 -4.10 34.57 6.34
N GLY A 283 -3.85 35.82 5.91
CA GLY A 283 -2.55 36.48 5.96
C GLY A 283 -2.02 36.72 7.38
N SER A 284 -2.86 36.50 8.40
CA SER A 284 -2.43 36.55 9.79
C SER A 284 -1.80 35.22 10.26
N ALA A 285 -2.05 34.10 9.57
CA ALA A 285 -1.54 32.79 9.97
C ALA A 285 -0.01 32.58 9.86
N PRO A 286 0.69 33.04 8.80
CA PRO A 286 2.12 32.79 8.64
C PRO A 286 2.98 33.66 9.58
N PRO A 287 4.20 33.20 9.93
CA PRO A 287 5.18 34.00 10.67
C PRO A 287 5.65 35.21 9.86
N ALA A 288 6.30 36.18 10.52
CA ALA A 288 6.78 37.39 9.88
C ALA A 288 7.76 37.08 8.72
N GLY A 289 7.54 37.71 7.56
CA GLY A 289 8.34 37.49 6.35
C GLY A 289 7.83 36.39 5.41
N GLY A 290 6.73 35.71 5.76
CA GLY A 290 6.00 34.77 4.90
C GLY A 290 4.77 35.36 4.22
#